data_AF-A0A8T4T8R9-F1
#
_entry.id   AF-A0A8T4T8R9-F1
#
_cell.length_a   1.000
_cell.length_b   1.000
_cell.length_c   1.000
_cell.angle_alpha   90.00
_cell.angle_beta   90.00
_cell.angle_gamma   90.00
#
_symmetry.space_group_name_H-M   'P 1'
#
loop_
_entity.id
_entity.type
_entity.pdbx_description
1 polymer ?
#
loop_
_entity_poly.entity_id
_entity_poly.type
_entity_poly.pdbx_seq_one_letter_code
_entity_poly.pdbx_strand_id
1 'polypeptide(L)'
;MAVKKYLLAILLLLTAIGVVEGANQKIIIDIPGSFIMNGKNISVLGSGSDSVSVDVDGVLENVMQDFITNESTFVNGVYVHIIALSRSPQRAVLNITVLINCGNNVCESGEDFTICCADCGCSTSNQVCSSNRCIENINKPNAKHQCYTDADCADTSACTVEKCDTTEFPNRCIRTDISACVAGDGCCPKLCDTDQDADCTEIDKCESDADCVDSESCTQETCQGTPKRCQYTHQEGCTYENACIIKGTVKEGKFCEGKSHEWLSQKVDNQACVDDFECIAGICNNDICGQSRSKTLTYAFYTIGIIAVIIVVWYVSLIRRPKPSQ
;
A
#
# COMPACT_ATOMS: atom_id res chain seq x y z
N MET A 1 -14.20 -74.06 -50.80
CA MET A 1 -13.27 -72.90 -50.68
C MET A 1 -13.96 -71.58 -50.28
N ALA A 2 -15.29 -71.45 -50.40
CA ALA A 2 -16.03 -70.23 -50.02
C ALA A 2 -16.21 -70.04 -48.50
N VAL A 3 -16.40 -71.12 -47.73
CA VAL A 3 -16.67 -71.06 -46.28
C VAL A 3 -15.51 -70.46 -45.46
N LYS A 4 -14.26 -70.70 -45.88
CA LYS A 4 -13.07 -70.12 -45.24
C LYS A 4 -12.97 -68.59 -45.38
N LYS A 5 -13.52 -68.01 -46.46
CA LYS A 5 -13.48 -66.55 -46.67
C LYS A 5 -14.51 -65.82 -45.81
N TYR A 6 -15.69 -66.41 -45.59
CA TYR A 6 -16.71 -65.85 -44.70
C TYR A 6 -16.31 -65.95 -43.23
N LEU A 7 -15.65 -67.05 -42.81
CA LEU A 7 -15.17 -67.16 -41.43
C LEU A 7 -14.08 -66.12 -41.12
N LEU A 8 -13.18 -65.85 -42.06
CA LEU A 8 -12.13 -64.83 -41.89
C LEU A 8 -12.72 -63.41 -41.85
N ALA A 9 -13.76 -63.14 -42.65
CA ALA A 9 -14.45 -61.86 -42.66
C ALA A 9 -15.23 -61.62 -41.35
N ILE A 10 -15.86 -62.65 -40.78
CA ILE A 10 -16.55 -62.57 -39.48
C ILE A 10 -15.54 -62.42 -38.33
N LEU A 11 -14.38 -63.10 -38.40
CA LEU A 11 -13.32 -62.97 -37.40
C LEU A 11 -12.69 -61.56 -37.41
N LEU A 12 -12.53 -60.96 -38.59
CA LEU A 12 -12.07 -59.57 -38.76
C LEU A 12 -13.12 -58.54 -38.32
N LEU A 13 -14.42 -58.84 -38.49
CA LEU A 13 -15.50 -57.97 -38.00
C LEU A 13 -15.62 -57.98 -36.47
N LEU A 14 -15.28 -59.11 -35.82
CA LEU A 14 -15.32 -59.26 -34.37
C LEU A 14 -14.10 -58.66 -33.66
N THR A 15 -12.95 -58.49 -34.35
CA THR A 15 -11.74 -57.88 -33.77
C THR A 15 -11.72 -56.35 -33.83
N ALA A 16 -12.74 -55.72 -34.45
CA ALA A 16 -12.88 -54.26 -34.50
C ALA A 16 -13.76 -53.71 -33.35
N ILE A 17 -14.15 -54.54 -32.39
CA ILE A 17 -14.70 -54.05 -31.12
C ILE A 17 -13.48 -53.66 -30.27
N GLY A 18 -12.98 -52.44 -30.48
CA GLY A 18 -12.01 -51.83 -29.60
C GLY A 18 -12.57 -51.90 -28.19
N VAL A 19 -11.91 -52.66 -27.31
CA VAL A 19 -12.21 -52.64 -25.89
C VAL A 19 -11.85 -51.22 -25.44
N VAL A 20 -12.86 -50.40 -25.15
CA VAL A 20 -12.63 -49.13 -24.45
C VAL A 20 -12.14 -49.52 -23.06
N GLU A 21 -10.82 -49.62 -22.91
CA GLU A 21 -10.17 -49.83 -21.61
C GLU A 21 -10.35 -48.53 -20.81
N GLY A 22 -11.50 -48.39 -20.16
CA GLY A 22 -11.68 -47.37 -19.13
C GLY A 22 -10.66 -47.63 -18.03
N ALA A 23 -9.83 -46.64 -17.70
CA ALA A 23 -8.92 -46.80 -16.58
C ALA A 23 -9.74 -46.79 -15.28
N ASN A 24 -9.68 -47.90 -14.55
CA ASN A 24 -10.21 -48.00 -13.20
C ASN A 24 -9.05 -47.91 -12.21
N GLN A 25 -9.14 -46.98 -11.27
CA GLN A 25 -8.12 -46.82 -10.24
C GLN A 25 -8.76 -46.54 -8.88
N LYS A 26 -8.29 -47.28 -7.88
CA LYS A 26 -8.53 -46.98 -6.48
C LYS A 26 -7.50 -45.98 -5.99
N ILE A 27 -7.97 -44.85 -5.48
CA ILE A 27 -7.11 -43.77 -4.99
C ILE A 27 -7.37 -43.48 -3.52
N ILE A 28 -6.35 -42.97 -2.85
CA ILE A 28 -6.44 -42.40 -1.51
C ILE A 28 -6.00 -40.95 -1.64
N ILE A 29 -6.87 -40.02 -1.26
CA ILE A 29 -6.63 -38.58 -1.41
C ILE A 29 -6.85 -37.87 -0.08
N ASP A 30 -5.91 -37.00 0.26
CA ASP A 30 -6.06 -36.04 1.35
C ASP A 30 -7.09 -34.98 0.93
N ILE A 31 -7.94 -34.54 1.87
CA ILE A 31 -8.97 -33.53 1.58
C ILE A 31 -8.55 -32.20 2.20
N PRO A 32 -8.49 -31.10 1.42
CA PRO A 32 -8.67 -31.04 -0.04
C PRO A 32 -7.44 -31.59 -0.81
N GLY A 33 -7.67 -32.10 -2.02
CA GLY A 33 -6.60 -32.62 -2.88
C GLY A 33 -7.05 -32.82 -4.33
N SER A 34 -6.10 -32.90 -5.26
CA SER A 34 -6.37 -33.10 -6.69
C SER A 34 -5.37 -34.04 -7.35
N PHE A 35 -5.75 -34.64 -8.46
CA PHE A 35 -4.90 -35.47 -9.30
C PHE A 35 -5.43 -35.52 -10.73
N ILE A 36 -4.55 -35.85 -11.67
CA ILE A 36 -4.91 -36.00 -13.08
C ILE A 36 -4.97 -37.49 -13.41
N MET A 37 -6.05 -37.92 -14.04
CA MET A 37 -6.23 -39.29 -14.51
C MET A 37 -6.81 -39.28 -15.91
N ASN A 38 -6.11 -39.88 -16.87
CA ASN A 38 -6.54 -39.96 -18.28
C ASN A 38 -7.01 -38.62 -18.88
N GLY A 39 -6.25 -37.55 -18.61
CA GLY A 39 -6.55 -36.21 -19.13
C GLY A 39 -7.66 -35.46 -18.39
N LYS A 40 -8.30 -36.08 -17.39
CA LYS A 40 -9.28 -35.44 -16.50
C LYS A 40 -8.60 -34.90 -15.25
N ASN A 41 -8.90 -33.66 -14.87
CA ASN A 41 -8.48 -33.09 -13.59
C ASN A 41 -9.58 -33.35 -12.55
N ILE A 42 -9.27 -34.18 -11.56
CA ILE A 42 -10.23 -34.62 -10.56
C ILE A 42 -9.78 -34.08 -9.21
N SER A 43 -10.62 -33.23 -8.61
CA SER A 43 -10.36 -32.59 -7.32
C SER A 43 -11.42 -32.99 -6.29
N VAL A 44 -10.98 -33.22 -5.06
CA VAL A 44 -11.84 -33.45 -3.90
C VAL A 44 -11.73 -32.23 -3.00
N LEU A 45 -12.81 -31.48 -2.88
CA LEU A 45 -12.79 -30.17 -2.21
C LEU A 45 -13.23 -30.24 -0.74
N GLY A 46 -14.07 -31.20 -0.40
CA GLY A 46 -14.63 -31.34 0.95
C GLY A 46 -15.37 -32.65 1.15
N SER A 47 -15.63 -33.00 2.40
CA SER A 47 -16.41 -34.19 2.78
C SER A 47 -17.51 -33.84 3.77
N GLY A 48 -18.72 -34.34 3.51
CA GLY A 48 -19.84 -34.36 4.45
C GLY A 48 -19.80 -35.58 5.38
N SER A 49 -20.95 -35.92 5.99
CA SER A 49 -21.03 -37.11 6.85
C SER A 49 -20.82 -38.40 6.06
N ASP A 50 -21.47 -38.47 4.89
CA ASP A 50 -21.58 -39.62 4.00
C ASP A 50 -21.48 -39.17 2.53
N SER A 51 -20.79 -38.07 2.27
CA SER A 51 -20.64 -37.53 0.92
C SER A 51 -19.30 -36.85 0.72
N VAL A 52 -18.89 -36.71 -0.53
CA VAL A 52 -17.70 -35.97 -0.94
C VAL A 52 -18.07 -35.03 -2.07
N SER A 53 -17.63 -33.78 -1.97
CA SER A 53 -17.75 -32.81 -3.06
C SER A 53 -16.57 -33.03 -4.03
N VAL A 54 -16.89 -33.53 -5.21
CA VAL A 54 -15.92 -33.89 -6.25
C VAL A 54 -16.11 -32.97 -7.45
N ASP A 55 -15.02 -32.32 -7.84
CA ASP A 55 -14.94 -31.51 -9.03
C ASP A 55 -14.19 -32.29 -10.12
N VAL A 56 -14.80 -32.42 -11.29
CA VAL A 56 -14.15 -32.98 -12.49
C VAL A 56 -14.16 -31.92 -13.57
N ASP A 57 -12.98 -31.38 -13.88
CA ASP A 57 -12.80 -30.32 -14.89
C ASP A 57 -13.69 -29.08 -14.64
N GLY A 58 -13.86 -28.67 -13.38
CA GLY A 58 -14.69 -27.51 -12.99
C GLY A 58 -16.19 -27.79 -12.89
N VAL A 59 -16.61 -29.06 -13.03
CA VAL A 59 -17.99 -29.50 -12.78
C VAL A 59 -18.03 -30.14 -11.40
N LEU A 60 -18.62 -29.40 -10.45
CA LEU A 60 -18.74 -29.82 -9.06
C LEU A 60 -20.03 -30.62 -8.83
N GLU A 61 -19.89 -31.81 -8.28
CA GLU A 61 -21.00 -32.65 -7.84
C GLU A 61 -20.77 -33.21 -6.44
N ASN A 62 -21.87 -33.46 -5.72
CA ASN A 62 -21.83 -34.11 -4.42
C ASN A 62 -22.06 -35.61 -4.59
N VAL A 63 -20.99 -36.39 -4.47
CA VAL A 63 -21.04 -37.85 -4.54
C VAL A 63 -21.48 -38.37 -3.18
N MET A 64 -22.60 -39.09 -3.12
CA MET A 64 -23.06 -39.73 -1.89
C MET A 64 -22.48 -41.12 -1.75
N GLN A 65 -22.15 -41.50 -0.52
CA GLN A 65 -21.70 -42.84 -0.19
C GLN A 65 -22.92 -43.73 0.05
N ASP A 66 -23.22 -44.62 -0.89
CA ASP A 66 -24.24 -45.64 -0.73
C ASP A 66 -23.60 -47.03 -0.51
N PHE A 67 -23.58 -47.47 0.74
CA PHE A 67 -23.05 -48.77 1.14
C PHE A 67 -23.95 -49.96 0.75
N ILE A 68 -25.21 -49.71 0.37
CA ILE A 68 -26.21 -50.74 0.06
C ILE A 68 -26.18 -51.05 -1.43
N THR A 69 -26.18 -50.02 -2.28
CA THR A 69 -26.26 -50.17 -3.74
C THR A 69 -24.90 -50.18 -4.42
N ASN A 70 -23.85 -49.67 -3.75
CA ASN A 70 -22.50 -49.52 -4.34
C ASN A 70 -22.56 -48.71 -5.65
N GLU A 71 -23.49 -47.75 -5.72
CA GLU A 71 -23.72 -46.91 -6.90
C GLU A 71 -22.60 -45.88 -7.08
N SER A 72 -22.07 -45.81 -8.28
CA SER A 72 -21.14 -44.77 -8.70
C SER A 72 -21.89 -43.56 -9.26
N THR A 73 -21.50 -42.36 -8.87
CA THR A 73 -22.00 -41.11 -9.46
C THR A 73 -21.18 -40.77 -10.70
N PHE A 74 -21.86 -40.47 -11.81
CA PHE A 74 -21.20 -39.99 -13.03
C PHE A 74 -21.01 -38.48 -12.97
N VAL A 75 -19.76 -38.02 -13.03
CA VAL A 75 -19.38 -36.61 -13.03
C VAL A 75 -18.46 -36.38 -14.22
N ASN A 76 -18.99 -35.70 -15.24
CA ASN A 76 -18.23 -35.22 -16.41
C ASN A 76 -17.28 -36.24 -17.08
N GLY A 77 -17.78 -37.43 -17.43
CA GLY A 77 -16.99 -38.50 -18.07
C GLY A 77 -16.33 -39.48 -17.10
N VAL A 78 -16.48 -39.25 -15.80
CA VAL A 78 -15.84 -40.02 -14.73
C VAL A 78 -16.89 -40.61 -13.81
N TYR A 79 -16.83 -41.92 -13.56
CA TYR A 79 -17.60 -42.56 -12.49
C TYR A 79 -16.80 -42.50 -11.20
N VAL A 80 -17.40 -41.92 -10.17
CA VAL A 80 -16.81 -41.79 -8.84
C VAL A 80 -17.63 -42.59 -7.84
N HIS A 81 -16.96 -43.47 -7.11
CA HIS A 81 -17.57 -44.28 -6.07
C HIS A 81 -16.78 -44.16 -4.77
N ILE A 82 -17.45 -43.83 -3.67
CA ILE A 82 -16.82 -43.66 -2.37
C ILE A 82 -16.70 -45.02 -1.68
N ILE A 83 -15.47 -45.50 -1.49
CA ILE A 83 -15.23 -46.73 -0.74
C ILE A 83 -15.23 -46.45 0.77
N ALA A 84 -14.51 -45.40 1.20
CA ALA A 84 -14.36 -45.07 2.61
C ALA A 84 -14.03 -43.59 2.81
N LEU A 85 -14.43 -43.06 3.97
CA LEU A 85 -14.11 -41.71 4.43
C LEU A 85 -13.46 -41.76 5.81
N SER A 86 -12.41 -40.99 5.99
CA SER A 86 -11.75 -40.75 7.28
C SER A 86 -11.88 -39.26 7.62
N ARG A 87 -12.19 -38.96 8.88
CA ARG A 87 -12.32 -37.58 9.38
C ARG A 87 -11.06 -37.08 10.10
N SER A 88 -10.15 -37.97 10.48
CA SER A 88 -8.92 -37.59 11.18
C SER A 88 -7.78 -38.57 10.83
N PRO A 89 -6.90 -38.21 9.88
CA PRO A 89 -6.95 -37.02 9.00
C PRO A 89 -8.11 -37.11 7.99
N GLN A 90 -8.53 -35.97 7.43
CA GLN A 90 -9.56 -35.93 6.40
C GLN A 90 -9.05 -36.58 5.11
N ARG A 91 -9.57 -37.76 4.78
CA ARG A 91 -9.17 -38.55 3.60
C ARG A 91 -10.38 -39.24 2.99
N ALA A 92 -10.38 -39.34 1.66
CA ALA A 92 -11.31 -40.19 0.93
C ALA A 92 -10.56 -41.33 0.24
N VAL A 93 -11.17 -42.51 0.25
CA VAL A 93 -10.79 -43.64 -0.59
C VAL A 93 -11.85 -43.75 -1.68
N LEU A 94 -11.47 -43.45 -2.91
CA LEU A 94 -12.38 -43.42 -4.05
C LEU A 94 -12.01 -44.53 -5.04
N ASN A 95 -13.02 -45.15 -5.63
CA ASN A 95 -12.87 -45.94 -6.85
C ASN A 95 -13.31 -45.07 -8.02
N ILE A 96 -12.40 -44.80 -8.93
CA ILE A 96 -12.61 -43.86 -10.03
C ILE A 96 -12.43 -44.61 -11.33
N THR A 97 -13.43 -44.49 -12.21
CA THR A 97 -13.37 -45.07 -13.55
C THR A 97 -13.55 -43.96 -14.56
N VAL A 98 -12.52 -43.70 -15.35
CA VAL A 98 -12.60 -42.77 -16.48
C VAL A 98 -12.99 -43.58 -17.71
N LEU A 99 -14.17 -43.31 -18.27
CA LEU A 99 -14.64 -44.01 -19.47
C LEU A 99 -14.15 -43.39 -20.78
N ILE A 100 -13.79 -42.10 -20.73
CA ILE A 100 -13.52 -41.28 -21.90
C ILE A 100 -12.18 -40.58 -21.70
N ASN A 101 -11.24 -40.82 -22.62
CA ASN A 101 -9.89 -40.28 -22.56
C ASN A 101 -9.79 -39.07 -23.47
N CYS A 102 -9.78 -37.88 -22.88
CA CYS A 102 -9.67 -36.65 -23.64
C CYS A 102 -8.22 -36.32 -24.03
N GLY A 103 -8.01 -35.81 -25.25
CA GLY A 103 -6.76 -35.23 -25.74
C GLY A 103 -6.09 -35.97 -26.90
N ASN A 104 -6.78 -36.88 -27.58
CA ASN A 104 -6.26 -37.57 -28.77
C ASN A 104 -6.56 -36.83 -30.09
N ASN A 105 -7.29 -35.71 -30.04
CA ASN A 105 -7.80 -34.89 -31.15
C ASN A 105 -8.78 -35.63 -32.08
N VAL A 106 -9.46 -36.68 -31.61
CA VAL A 106 -10.44 -37.45 -32.38
C VAL A 106 -11.71 -37.59 -31.54
N CYS A 107 -12.80 -36.97 -31.97
CA CYS A 107 -14.10 -37.08 -31.30
C CYS A 107 -14.69 -38.50 -31.47
N GLU A 108 -14.49 -39.37 -30.48
CA GLU A 108 -14.93 -40.77 -30.50
C GLU A 108 -16.41 -40.95 -30.10
N SER A 109 -16.94 -42.16 -30.30
CA SER A 109 -18.33 -42.45 -29.90
C SER A 109 -18.45 -42.47 -28.37
N GLY A 110 -19.22 -41.52 -27.83
CA GLY A 110 -19.34 -41.29 -26.39
C GLY A 110 -18.67 -39.99 -25.93
N GLU A 111 -17.83 -39.40 -26.78
CA GLU A 111 -17.34 -38.04 -26.61
C GLU A 111 -18.32 -37.03 -27.22
N ASP A 112 -18.53 -35.94 -26.50
CA ASP A 112 -19.21 -34.77 -27.03
C ASP A 112 -18.59 -33.50 -26.45
N PHE A 113 -19.10 -32.35 -26.85
CA PHE A 113 -18.63 -31.05 -26.38
C PHE A 113 -18.86 -30.80 -24.88
N THR A 114 -19.73 -31.58 -24.22
CA THR A 114 -19.99 -31.48 -22.78
C THR A 114 -18.99 -32.27 -21.97
N ILE A 115 -18.53 -33.41 -22.49
CA ILE A 115 -17.62 -34.33 -21.80
C ILE A 115 -16.16 -34.12 -22.23
N CYS A 116 -15.91 -33.81 -23.50
CA CYS A 116 -14.59 -33.87 -24.11
C CYS A 116 -14.39 -32.83 -25.20
N CYS A 117 -14.45 -31.54 -24.84
CA CYS A 117 -14.28 -30.49 -25.84
C CYS A 117 -12.89 -30.43 -26.48
N ALA A 118 -11.86 -31.05 -25.88
CA ALA A 118 -10.53 -31.05 -26.44
C ALA A 118 -10.49 -31.81 -27.78
N ASP A 119 -11.29 -32.86 -27.89
CA ASP A 119 -11.35 -33.71 -29.08
C ASP A 119 -12.55 -33.36 -29.98
N CYS A 120 -13.69 -33.03 -29.38
CA CYS A 120 -14.93 -32.72 -30.11
C CYS A 120 -15.12 -31.24 -30.43
N GLY A 121 -14.31 -30.35 -29.85
CA GLY A 121 -14.54 -28.92 -29.91
C GLY A 121 -15.80 -28.48 -29.17
N CYS A 122 -16.11 -27.19 -29.24
CA CYS A 122 -17.32 -26.62 -28.64
C CYS A 122 -18.42 -26.42 -29.68
N SER A 123 -19.68 -26.65 -29.30
CA SER A 123 -20.82 -26.52 -30.22
C SER A 123 -21.08 -25.11 -30.71
N THR A 124 -20.61 -24.10 -29.98
CA THR A 124 -20.81 -22.69 -30.34
C THR A 124 -19.49 -21.99 -30.61
N SER A 125 -19.48 -21.10 -31.60
CA SER A 125 -18.30 -20.29 -31.96
C SER A 125 -17.92 -19.23 -30.92
N ASN A 126 -18.77 -19.04 -29.91
CA ASN A 126 -18.54 -18.16 -28.77
C ASN A 126 -17.91 -18.88 -27.57
N GLN A 127 -17.64 -20.18 -27.69
CA GLN A 127 -16.99 -20.96 -26.64
C GLN A 127 -15.57 -21.36 -27.06
N VAL A 128 -14.73 -21.55 -26.06
CA VAL A 128 -13.39 -22.12 -26.20
C VAL A 128 -13.28 -23.31 -25.25
N CYS A 129 -12.52 -24.33 -25.67
CA CYS A 129 -12.25 -25.46 -24.81
C CYS A 129 -11.14 -25.10 -23.82
N SER A 130 -11.42 -25.25 -22.53
CA SER A 130 -10.43 -25.10 -21.45
C SER A 130 -10.66 -26.20 -20.43
N SER A 131 -9.61 -26.95 -20.10
CA SER A 131 -9.67 -28.12 -19.20
C SER A 131 -10.80 -29.09 -19.59
N ASN A 132 -10.94 -29.47 -20.87
CA ASN A 132 -12.03 -30.33 -21.40
C ASN A 132 -13.46 -29.80 -21.20
N ARG A 133 -13.63 -28.54 -20.80
CA ARG A 133 -14.93 -27.87 -20.71
C ARG A 133 -15.06 -26.73 -21.73
N CYS A 134 -16.23 -26.65 -22.36
CA CYS A 134 -16.59 -25.48 -23.14
C CYS A 134 -16.99 -24.32 -22.25
N ILE A 135 -16.14 -23.30 -22.20
CA ILE A 135 -16.38 -22.05 -21.49
C ILE A 135 -16.57 -20.90 -22.49
N GLU A 136 -17.24 -19.82 -22.08
CA GLU A 136 -17.40 -18.65 -22.95
C GLU A 136 -16.03 -18.04 -23.30
N ASN A 137 -15.82 -17.71 -24.56
CA ASN A 137 -14.58 -17.10 -25.03
C ASN A 137 -14.56 -15.61 -24.67
N ILE A 138 -13.79 -15.27 -23.64
CA ILE A 138 -13.63 -13.91 -23.11
C ILE A 138 -13.07 -12.90 -24.13
N ASN A 139 -12.44 -13.37 -25.22
CA ASN A 139 -11.92 -12.51 -26.28
C ASN A 139 -12.98 -12.06 -27.29
N LYS A 140 -14.26 -12.43 -27.10
CA LYS A 140 -15.36 -12.02 -27.97
C LYS A 140 -15.99 -10.72 -27.45
N PRO A 141 -16.42 -9.81 -28.35
CA PRO A 141 -16.95 -8.49 -27.97
C PRO A 141 -18.22 -8.52 -27.12
N ASN A 142 -18.94 -9.66 -27.10
CA ASN A 142 -20.16 -9.85 -26.31
C ASN A 142 -19.98 -10.87 -25.18
N ALA A 143 -18.74 -11.19 -24.80
CA ALA A 143 -18.48 -12.07 -23.68
C ALA A 143 -19.04 -11.42 -22.40
N LYS A 144 -19.75 -12.21 -21.59
CA LYS A 144 -20.24 -11.78 -20.28
C LYS A 144 -19.12 -11.77 -19.26
N HIS A 145 -18.28 -12.81 -19.26
CA HIS A 145 -17.10 -12.92 -18.40
C HIS A 145 -15.94 -12.09 -18.93
N GLN A 146 -15.18 -11.48 -18.02
CA GLN A 146 -13.90 -10.85 -18.34
C GLN A 146 -12.71 -11.80 -18.12
N CYS A 147 -12.84 -12.76 -17.19
CA CYS A 147 -11.75 -13.64 -16.80
C CYS A 147 -12.25 -14.98 -16.22
N TYR A 148 -11.36 -15.97 -16.20
CA TYR A 148 -11.53 -17.21 -15.44
C TYR A 148 -10.39 -17.49 -14.48
N THR A 149 -9.22 -16.92 -14.76
CA THR A 149 -8.00 -17.01 -13.96
C THR A 149 -7.38 -15.63 -13.81
N ASP A 150 -6.54 -15.44 -12.79
CA ASP A 150 -5.83 -14.17 -12.59
C ASP A 150 -4.96 -13.80 -13.81
N ALA A 151 -4.43 -14.81 -14.52
CA ALA A 151 -3.66 -14.62 -15.74
C ALA A 151 -4.47 -13.98 -16.89
N ASP A 152 -5.79 -14.15 -16.92
CA ASP A 152 -6.65 -13.50 -17.92
C ASP A 152 -6.79 -11.99 -17.67
N CYS A 153 -6.50 -11.54 -16.45
CA CYS A 153 -6.60 -10.13 -16.05
C CYS A 153 -5.31 -9.35 -16.19
N ALA A 154 -4.19 -10.04 -16.43
CA ALA A 154 -2.87 -9.44 -16.55
C ALA A 154 -2.89 -8.29 -17.55
N ASP A 155 -2.42 -7.12 -17.11
CA ASP A 155 -2.23 -5.97 -17.97
C ASP A 155 -0.73 -5.70 -18.17
N THR A 156 -0.41 -4.53 -18.73
CA THR A 156 0.98 -4.14 -19.02
C THR A 156 1.63 -3.35 -17.89
N SER A 157 0.92 -3.07 -16.80
CA SER A 157 1.39 -2.29 -15.67
C SER A 157 2.03 -3.21 -14.63
N ALA A 158 3.29 -2.95 -14.31
CA ALA A 158 3.96 -3.61 -13.18
C ALA A 158 3.44 -3.12 -11.82
N CYS A 159 2.68 -2.02 -11.80
CA CYS A 159 2.19 -1.35 -10.60
C CYS A 159 0.78 -1.73 -10.17
N THR A 160 0.26 -2.82 -10.72
CA THR A 160 -1.07 -3.31 -10.42
C THR A 160 -0.99 -4.77 -10.03
N VAL A 161 -1.83 -5.14 -9.08
CA VAL A 161 -2.12 -6.55 -8.80
C VAL A 161 -3.48 -6.83 -9.39
N GLU A 162 -3.52 -7.70 -10.39
CA GLU A 162 -4.74 -8.13 -11.05
C GLU A 162 -5.23 -9.45 -10.47
N LYS A 163 -6.53 -9.50 -10.22
CA LYS A 163 -7.19 -10.71 -9.73
C LYS A 163 -8.50 -10.92 -10.48
N CYS A 164 -8.78 -12.16 -10.85
CA CYS A 164 -10.08 -12.53 -11.34
C CYS A 164 -11.03 -12.74 -10.16
N ASP A 165 -12.05 -11.89 -10.06
CA ASP A 165 -13.12 -12.07 -9.09
C ASP A 165 -14.15 -13.07 -9.64
N THR A 166 -14.15 -14.25 -9.02
CA THR A 166 -15.09 -15.34 -9.32
C THR A 166 -16.22 -15.42 -8.29
N THR A 167 -16.33 -14.46 -7.37
CA THR A 167 -17.36 -14.47 -6.31
C THR A 167 -18.71 -13.93 -6.83
N GLU A 168 -18.68 -13.13 -7.89
CA GLU A 168 -19.86 -12.55 -8.52
C GLU A 168 -19.98 -12.99 -9.98
N PHE A 169 -21.23 -13.12 -10.47
CA PHE A 169 -21.51 -13.43 -11.87
C PHE A 169 -21.99 -12.18 -12.64
N PRO A 170 -21.40 -11.87 -13.81
CA PRO A 170 -20.25 -12.53 -14.43
C PRO A 170 -18.92 -12.14 -13.78
N ASN A 171 -17.93 -13.05 -13.86
CA ASN A 171 -16.57 -12.82 -13.34
C ASN A 171 -15.94 -11.55 -13.93
N ARG A 172 -15.24 -10.79 -13.08
CA ARG A 172 -14.61 -9.52 -13.45
C ARG A 172 -13.16 -9.46 -13.04
N CYS A 173 -12.36 -8.74 -13.81
CA CYS A 173 -11.01 -8.40 -13.39
C CYS A 173 -11.06 -7.24 -12.39
N ILE A 174 -10.51 -7.47 -11.20
CA ILE A 174 -10.23 -6.44 -10.22
C ILE A 174 -8.77 -6.06 -10.35
N ARG A 175 -8.50 -4.76 -10.46
CA ARG A 175 -7.15 -4.20 -10.44
C ARG A 175 -6.98 -3.40 -9.16
N THR A 176 -5.88 -3.65 -8.46
CA THR A 176 -5.51 -2.89 -7.26
C THR A 176 -4.14 -2.27 -7.47
N ASP A 177 -4.05 -0.95 -7.30
CA ASP A 177 -2.78 -0.25 -7.42
C ASP A 177 -1.85 -0.63 -6.25
N ILE A 178 -0.59 -0.89 -6.57
CA ILE A 178 0.46 -1.05 -5.56
C ILE A 178 0.78 0.33 -5.00
N SER A 179 0.77 0.45 -3.68
CA SER A 179 1.04 1.70 -2.95
C SER A 179 2.29 1.64 -2.07
N ALA A 180 2.86 0.45 -1.90
CA ALA A 180 4.08 0.25 -1.15
C ALA A 180 5.30 0.49 -2.05
N CYS A 181 6.31 1.18 -1.51
CA CYS A 181 7.59 1.40 -2.17
C CYS A 181 8.50 0.20 -1.90
N VAL A 182 8.76 -0.63 -2.91
CA VAL A 182 9.50 -1.89 -2.76
C VAL A 182 10.51 -2.01 -3.89
N ALA A 183 11.77 -1.69 -3.58
CA ALA A 183 12.85 -1.81 -4.55
C ALA A 183 12.99 -3.22 -5.15
N GLY A 184 13.05 -3.29 -6.48
CA GLY A 184 13.26 -4.50 -7.28
C GLY A 184 11.98 -5.21 -7.72
N ASP A 185 10.79 -4.62 -7.51
CA ASP A 185 9.51 -5.15 -7.97
C ASP A 185 9.11 -4.64 -9.37
N GLY A 186 9.87 -3.69 -9.92
CA GLY A 186 9.64 -3.09 -11.24
C GLY A 186 8.50 -2.07 -11.27
N CYS A 187 7.96 -1.69 -10.12
CA CYS A 187 6.93 -0.68 -9.95
C CYS A 187 7.50 0.58 -9.29
N CYS A 188 7.03 1.76 -9.73
CA CYS A 188 7.21 3.00 -8.99
C CYS A 188 5.85 3.64 -8.70
N PRO A 189 5.26 3.39 -7.52
CA PRO A 189 4.02 4.03 -7.13
C PRO A 189 4.14 5.56 -7.04
N LYS A 190 3.03 6.29 -7.19
CA LYS A 190 3.01 7.77 -7.27
C LYS A 190 3.63 8.49 -6.06
N LEU A 191 3.65 7.86 -4.89
CA LEU A 191 4.20 8.44 -3.65
C LEU A 191 5.61 7.93 -3.32
N CYS A 192 6.16 7.05 -4.17
CA CYS A 192 7.49 6.50 -4.03
C CYS A 192 8.49 7.32 -4.84
N ASP A 193 9.75 7.24 -4.44
CA ASP A 193 10.87 7.89 -5.07
C ASP A 193 12.11 6.99 -4.99
N THR A 194 13.20 7.42 -5.60
CA THR A 194 14.47 6.68 -5.60
C THR A 194 15.08 6.42 -4.22
N ASP A 195 14.70 7.19 -3.19
CA ASP A 195 15.18 6.99 -1.82
C ASP A 195 14.47 5.79 -1.16
N GLN A 196 13.23 5.51 -1.57
CA GLN A 196 12.38 4.46 -1.03
C GLN A 196 12.25 3.24 -1.95
N ASP A 197 12.38 3.45 -3.25
CA ASP A 197 12.14 2.47 -4.31
C ASP A 197 13.12 2.68 -5.47
N ALA A 198 14.00 1.69 -5.68
CA ALA A 198 15.03 1.78 -6.71
C ALA A 198 14.48 1.64 -8.14
N ASP A 199 13.23 1.20 -8.31
CA ASP A 199 12.56 1.13 -9.61
C ASP A 199 11.99 2.48 -10.04
N CYS A 200 11.92 3.45 -9.13
CA CYS A 200 11.59 4.82 -9.47
C CYS A 200 12.68 5.50 -10.28
N THR A 201 12.27 6.28 -11.27
CA THR A 201 13.17 7.24 -11.90
C THR A 201 13.36 8.43 -10.97
N GLU A 202 14.52 9.08 -11.04
CA GLU A 202 14.77 10.31 -10.28
C GLU A 202 13.76 11.40 -10.72
N ILE A 203 12.71 11.59 -9.92
CA ILE A 203 11.71 12.65 -10.11
C ILE A 203 11.99 13.82 -9.17
N ASP A 204 11.64 15.03 -9.63
CA ASP A 204 11.70 16.26 -8.82
C ASP A 204 10.63 16.20 -7.71
N LYS A 205 11.03 16.47 -6.45
CA LYS A 205 10.10 16.52 -5.29
C LYS A 205 9.50 17.90 -5.05
N CYS A 206 9.99 18.91 -5.78
CA CYS A 206 9.52 20.27 -5.73
C CYS A 206 9.74 20.91 -7.11
N GLU A 207 8.85 21.80 -7.53
CA GLU A 207 9.05 22.59 -8.76
C GLU A 207 9.66 23.94 -8.42
N SER A 208 9.29 24.49 -7.26
CA SER A 208 9.66 25.81 -6.76
C SER A 208 9.85 25.82 -5.23
N ASP A 209 10.49 26.87 -4.71
CA ASP A 209 10.69 27.07 -3.26
C ASP A 209 9.36 27.08 -2.49
N ALA A 210 8.26 27.46 -3.14
CA ALA A 210 6.93 27.48 -2.53
C ALA A 210 6.39 26.07 -2.19
N ASP A 211 6.88 25.02 -2.85
CA ASP A 211 6.52 23.64 -2.57
C ASP A 211 7.24 23.08 -1.33
N CYS A 212 8.26 23.80 -0.86
CA CYS A 212 9.16 23.37 0.22
C CYS A 212 8.84 23.99 1.57
N VAL A 213 7.82 24.85 1.67
CA VAL A 213 7.46 25.58 2.90
C VAL A 213 7.19 24.59 4.04
N ASP A 214 7.94 24.70 5.13
CA ASP A 214 7.72 23.91 6.33
C ASP A 214 6.93 24.71 7.39
N SER A 215 6.77 24.13 8.58
CA SER A 215 6.07 24.79 9.68
C SER A 215 6.97 25.69 10.52
N GLU A 216 8.26 25.76 10.24
CA GLU A 216 9.25 26.47 11.03
C GLU A 216 9.46 27.89 10.46
N SER A 217 9.33 28.92 11.30
CA SER A 217 9.33 30.29 10.77
C SER A 217 10.71 30.84 10.44
N CYS A 218 11.79 30.25 11.00
CA CYS A 218 13.19 30.68 10.85
C CYS A 218 14.01 29.76 9.94
N THR A 219 13.34 28.97 9.10
CA THR A 219 13.94 28.17 8.04
C THR A 219 13.77 28.92 6.72
N GLN A 220 14.81 28.87 5.90
CA GLN A 220 14.75 29.26 4.50
C GLN A 220 14.71 28.00 3.66
N GLU A 221 13.64 27.84 2.91
CA GLU A 221 13.38 26.66 2.11
C GLU A 221 13.70 26.97 0.65
N THR A 222 14.53 26.12 0.05
CA THR A 222 14.92 26.26 -1.35
C THR A 222 14.75 24.94 -2.08
N CYS A 223 14.15 24.99 -3.26
CA CYS A 223 13.98 23.85 -4.14
C CYS A 223 15.15 23.81 -5.13
N GLN A 224 16.11 22.92 -4.88
CA GLN A 224 17.35 22.87 -5.68
C GLN A 224 17.87 21.45 -5.90
N GLY A 225 18.80 21.32 -6.84
CA GLY A 225 19.39 20.04 -7.26
C GLY A 225 18.80 19.47 -8.55
N THR A 226 19.38 18.36 -8.99
CA THR A 226 18.84 17.51 -10.07
C THR A 226 19.00 16.06 -9.63
N PRO A 227 17.90 15.38 -9.26
CA PRO A 227 16.53 15.87 -9.21
C PRO A 227 16.32 16.91 -8.09
N LYS A 228 15.34 17.80 -8.26
CA LYS A 228 15.05 18.89 -7.31
C LYS A 228 14.56 18.33 -5.99
N ARG A 229 15.10 18.88 -4.89
CA ARG A 229 14.77 18.53 -3.51
C ARG A 229 14.67 19.81 -2.67
N CYS A 230 13.82 19.76 -1.65
CA CYS A 230 13.74 20.81 -0.65
C CYS A 230 14.98 20.78 0.24
N GLN A 231 15.65 21.93 0.36
CA GLN A 231 16.74 22.14 1.29
C GLN A 231 16.35 23.24 2.28
N TYR A 232 16.58 22.95 3.56
CA TYR A 232 16.21 23.80 4.69
C TYR A 232 17.47 24.40 5.29
N THR A 233 17.57 25.72 5.28
CA THR A 233 18.68 26.45 5.92
C THR A 233 18.15 27.27 7.07
N HIS A 234 18.57 26.98 8.29
CA HIS A 234 18.21 27.80 9.45
C HIS A 234 18.88 29.16 9.40
N GLN A 235 18.08 30.20 9.58
CA GLN A 235 18.56 31.57 9.73
C GLN A 235 18.74 31.89 11.23
N GLU A 236 19.65 32.83 11.54
CA GLU A 236 19.80 33.33 12.92
C GLU A 236 18.57 34.17 13.29
N GLY A 237 17.82 33.74 14.31
CA GLY A 237 16.61 34.41 14.74
C GLY A 237 15.81 33.58 15.74
N CYS A 238 14.63 34.04 16.11
CA CYS A 238 13.73 33.35 17.03
C CYS A 238 12.30 33.43 16.52
N THR A 239 11.53 32.36 16.70
CA THR A 239 10.13 32.31 16.26
C THR A 239 9.24 33.10 17.24
N TYR A 240 8.40 33.99 16.72
CA TYR A 240 7.38 34.70 17.48
C TYR A 240 6.17 34.96 16.59
N GLU A 241 4.98 34.53 17.02
CA GLU A 241 3.72 34.67 16.25
C GLU A 241 3.84 34.22 14.78
N ASN A 242 4.50 33.07 14.55
CA ASN A 242 4.78 32.49 13.22
C ASN A 242 5.65 33.36 12.29
N ALA A 243 6.44 34.29 12.84
CA ALA A 243 7.44 35.04 12.10
C ALA A 243 8.85 34.79 12.67
N CYS A 244 9.85 34.77 11.79
CA CYS A 244 11.24 34.84 12.23
C CYS A 244 11.59 36.25 12.65
N ILE A 245 12.03 36.40 13.90
CA ILE A 245 12.47 37.67 14.45
C ILE A 245 13.99 37.68 14.48
N ILE A 246 14.57 38.78 14.03
CA ILE A 246 16.02 38.96 14.00
C ILE A 246 16.65 38.89 15.40
N LYS A 247 17.86 38.34 15.46
CA LYS A 247 18.71 38.35 16.66
C LYS A 247 18.79 39.74 17.29
N GLY A 248 18.75 39.79 18.62
CA GLY A 248 18.86 41.02 19.42
C GLY A 248 17.53 41.75 19.62
N THR A 249 16.43 41.30 19.02
CA THR A 249 15.10 41.87 19.26
C THR A 249 14.69 41.61 20.71
N VAL A 250 14.20 42.65 21.39
CA VAL A 250 13.70 42.58 22.76
C VAL A 250 12.19 42.73 22.77
N LYS A 251 11.49 41.78 23.41
CA LYS A 251 10.05 41.82 23.68
C LYS A 251 9.76 41.27 25.07
N GLU A 252 8.93 41.97 25.83
CA GLU A 252 8.40 41.51 27.13
C GLU A 252 9.48 41.06 28.15
N GLY A 253 10.62 41.76 28.18
CA GLY A 253 11.73 41.41 29.07
C GLY A 253 12.50 40.15 28.64
N LYS A 254 12.32 39.70 27.40
CA LYS A 254 13.10 38.65 26.75
C LYS A 254 13.81 39.20 25.51
N PHE A 255 14.92 38.57 25.15
CA PHE A 255 15.68 38.89 23.94
C PHE A 255 15.86 37.64 23.07
N CYS A 256 15.97 37.85 21.77
CA CYS A 256 16.30 36.79 20.84
C CYS A 256 17.82 36.62 20.73
N GLU A 257 18.36 35.49 21.18
CA GLU A 257 19.79 35.17 21.05
C GLU A 257 20.18 34.79 19.61
N GLY A 258 19.23 34.22 18.86
CA GLY A 258 19.37 33.84 17.45
C GLY A 258 19.99 32.47 17.20
N LYS A 259 20.85 31.97 18.11
CA LYS A 259 21.53 30.66 17.96
C LYS A 259 20.72 29.47 18.49
N SER A 260 20.06 29.66 19.62
CA SER A 260 19.22 28.66 20.26
C SER A 260 17.79 28.66 19.71
N HIS A 261 17.46 29.63 18.85
CA HIS A 261 16.10 29.90 18.36
C HIS A 261 15.06 30.19 19.46
N GLU A 262 15.52 30.40 20.68
CA GLU A 262 14.70 30.62 21.87
C GLU A 262 14.73 32.08 22.34
N TRP A 263 13.62 32.48 22.96
CA TRP A 263 13.52 33.75 23.67
C TRP A 263 14.07 33.61 25.08
N LEU A 264 15.24 34.21 25.33
CA LEU A 264 15.88 34.20 26.63
C LEU A 264 15.43 35.40 27.46
N SER A 265 15.25 35.21 28.76
CA SER A 265 14.98 36.34 29.66
C SER A 265 16.17 37.29 29.70
N GLN A 266 15.88 38.59 29.65
CA GLN A 266 16.90 39.60 29.87
C GLN A 266 17.48 39.48 31.28
N LYS A 267 18.79 39.67 31.35
CA LYS A 267 19.64 39.51 32.51
C LYS A 267 19.55 40.72 33.42
N VAL A 268 19.51 40.45 34.73
CA VAL A 268 19.53 41.49 35.76
C VAL A 268 20.95 42.04 35.96
N ASP A 269 21.07 43.15 36.67
CA ASP A 269 22.35 43.77 36.99
C ASP A 269 23.34 42.76 37.60
N ASN A 270 24.63 42.94 37.28
CA ASN A 270 25.75 42.08 37.70
C ASN A 270 25.77 40.66 37.10
N GLN A 271 24.88 40.32 36.17
CA GLN A 271 24.99 39.07 35.40
C GLN A 271 25.89 39.23 34.18
N ALA A 272 26.52 38.14 33.76
CA ALA A 272 27.42 38.13 32.61
C ALA A 272 26.65 38.33 31.30
N CYS A 273 27.13 39.20 30.42
CA CYS A 273 26.51 39.51 29.13
C CYS A 273 27.56 39.56 28.02
N VAL A 274 27.12 39.37 26.78
CA VAL A 274 27.95 39.61 25.58
C VAL A 274 27.49 40.87 24.86
N ASP A 275 26.17 41.04 24.70
CA ASP A 275 25.57 42.18 24.02
C ASP A 275 24.64 43.00 24.94
N ASP A 276 24.47 44.30 24.62
CA ASP A 276 23.64 45.26 25.39
C ASP A 276 22.18 44.81 25.53
N PHE A 277 21.62 44.19 24.49
CA PHE A 277 20.22 43.74 24.47
C PHE A 277 19.94 42.61 25.45
N GLU A 278 20.98 41.90 25.91
CA GLU A 278 20.84 40.84 26.91
C GLU A 278 20.47 41.40 28.28
N CYS A 279 20.77 42.66 28.55
CA CYS A 279 20.60 43.27 29.88
C CYS A 279 19.29 44.04 29.98
N ILE A 280 18.59 43.93 31.10
CA ILE A 280 17.36 44.71 31.38
C ILE A 280 17.63 46.22 31.31
N ALA A 281 18.81 46.65 31.75
CA ALA A 281 19.24 48.04 31.69
C ALA A 281 19.67 48.49 30.27
N GLY A 282 19.76 47.58 29.30
CA GLY A 282 20.20 47.83 27.93
C GLY A 282 21.67 48.18 27.79
N ILE A 283 22.50 47.81 28.77
CA ILE A 283 23.94 48.14 28.81
C ILE A 283 24.71 46.92 29.31
N CYS A 284 25.60 46.40 28.46
CA CYS A 284 26.60 45.41 28.77
C CYS A 284 27.98 46.08 28.80
N ASN A 285 28.64 46.10 29.96
CA ASN A 285 29.93 46.77 30.11
C ASN A 285 30.91 45.87 30.85
N ASN A 286 32.08 45.63 30.24
CA ASN A 286 33.07 44.65 30.73
C ASN A 286 32.43 43.29 31.01
N ASP A 287 31.65 42.79 30.05
CA ASP A 287 30.94 41.50 30.11
C ASP A 287 29.94 41.37 31.26
N ILE A 288 29.49 42.48 31.85
CA ILE A 288 28.56 42.50 32.98
C ILE A 288 27.41 43.50 32.71
N CYS A 289 26.17 43.10 33.00
CA CYS A 289 25.01 43.97 32.90
C CYS A 289 25.11 45.13 33.88
N GLY A 290 25.17 46.35 33.34
CA GLY A 290 25.38 47.57 34.09
C GLY A 290 24.08 48.13 34.67
N GLN A 291 24.16 48.73 35.86
CA GLN A 291 23.02 49.44 36.44
C GLN A 291 22.60 50.62 35.57
N SER A 292 21.30 50.74 35.30
CA SER A 292 20.69 51.96 34.76
C SER A 292 20.90 53.10 35.76
N ARG A 293 22.03 53.80 35.64
CA ARG A 293 22.29 55.05 36.33
C ARG A 293 21.41 56.12 35.68
N SER A 294 20.13 56.17 36.05
CA SER A 294 19.32 57.37 35.94
C SER A 294 19.91 58.45 36.85
N LYS A 295 21.03 59.04 36.43
CA LYS A 295 21.75 60.11 37.14
C LYS A 295 21.12 61.48 36.92
N THR A 296 20.02 61.56 36.18
CA THR A 296 19.43 62.84 35.74
C THR A 296 18.52 63.48 36.79
N LEU A 297 17.98 62.72 37.75
CA LEU A 297 17.05 63.27 38.75
C LEU A 297 17.75 63.88 39.98
N THR A 298 18.90 63.38 40.43
CA THR A 298 19.54 63.90 41.65
C THR A 298 20.21 65.27 41.46
N TYR A 299 20.74 65.55 40.25
CA TYR A 299 21.38 66.85 39.97
C TYR A 299 20.36 67.99 39.83
N ALA A 300 19.13 67.71 39.35
CA ALA A 300 18.09 68.74 39.21
C ALA A 300 17.59 69.25 40.58
N PHE A 301 17.47 68.38 41.59
CA PHE A 301 17.06 68.82 42.93
C PHE A 301 18.17 69.63 43.64
N TYR A 302 19.44 69.30 43.42
CA TYR A 302 20.56 70.06 43.97
C TYR A 302 20.67 71.46 43.37
N THR A 303 20.48 71.61 42.05
CA THR A 303 20.53 72.93 41.40
C THR A 303 19.34 73.80 41.78
N ILE A 304 18.12 73.24 41.84
CA ILE A 304 16.92 73.97 42.30
C ILE A 304 17.07 74.41 43.76
N GLY A 305 17.59 73.54 44.64
CA GLY A 305 17.85 73.88 46.04
C GLY A 305 18.85 75.04 46.20
N ILE A 306 19.95 75.04 45.45
CA ILE A 306 20.95 76.11 45.49
C ILE A 306 20.38 77.43 44.95
N ILE A 307 19.62 77.39 43.85
CA ILE A 307 18.99 78.59 43.28
C ILE A 307 17.99 79.20 44.27
N ALA A 308 17.19 78.38 44.95
CA ALA A 308 16.25 78.86 45.98
C ALA A 308 16.96 79.57 47.13
N VAL A 309 18.09 79.04 47.61
CA VAL A 309 18.88 79.67 48.68
C VAL A 309 19.48 81.01 48.21
N ILE A 310 20.01 81.08 46.99
CA ILE A 310 20.57 82.32 46.42
C ILE A 310 19.48 83.39 46.30
N ILE A 311 18.27 83.04 45.85
CA ILE A 311 17.14 83.98 45.74
C ILE A 311 16.76 84.54 47.11
N VAL A 312 16.68 83.69 48.15
CA VAL A 312 16.35 84.14 49.52
C VAL A 312 17.42 85.08 50.07
N VAL A 313 18.71 84.74 49.90
CA VAL A 313 19.83 85.59 50.36
C VAL A 313 19.82 86.95 49.64
N TRP A 314 19.57 86.95 48.34
CA TRP A 314 19.49 88.18 47.55
C TRP A 314 18.30 89.06 47.99
N TYR A 315 17.14 88.45 48.21
CA TYR A 315 15.93 89.15 48.67
C TYR A 315 16.12 89.79 50.06
N VAL A 316 16.73 89.07 51.01
CA VAL A 316 17.06 89.60 52.35
C VAL A 316 18.05 90.76 52.26
N SER A 317 18.99 90.70 51.32
CA SER A 317 20.00 91.75 51.10
C SER A 317 19.39 93.03 50.52
N LEU A 318 18.32 92.92 49.73
CA LEU A 318 17.59 94.08 49.19
C LEU A 318 16.75 94.80 50.25
N ILE A 319 16.15 94.07 51.18
CA ILE A 319 15.32 94.66 52.26
C ILE A 319 16.18 95.47 53.27
N ARG A 320 17.46 95.13 53.42
CA ARG A 320 18.36 95.80 54.38
C ARG A 320 19.06 97.06 53.85
N ARG A 321 18.71 97.59 52.68
CA ARG A 321 19.30 98.87 52.25
C ARG A 321 18.83 100.01 53.17
N PRO A 322 19.74 100.68 53.90
CA PRO A 322 19.37 101.83 54.71
C PRO A 322 18.84 102.93 53.80
N LYS A 323 17.73 103.56 54.23
CA LYS A 323 17.18 104.74 53.53
C LYS A 323 18.29 105.81 53.44
N PRO A 324 18.45 106.46 52.29
CA PRO A 324 19.37 107.59 52.17
C PRO A 324 18.91 108.68 53.15
N SER A 325 19.83 109.12 54.01
CA SER A 325 19.65 110.28 54.88
C SER A 325 19.52 111.54 54.03
N GLN A 326 18.50 112.34 54.33
CA GLN A 326 18.27 113.69 53.81
C GLN A 326 19.44 114.63 54.15
#